data_AF-A0A8S1P0P2-F1
#
_entry.id   AF-A0A8S1P0P2-F1
#
_cell.length_a   1.000
_cell.length_b   1.000
_cell.length_c   1.000
_cell.angle_alpha   90.00
_cell.angle_beta   90.00
_cell.angle_gamma   90.00
#
_symmetry.space_group_name_H-M   'P 1'
#
loop_
_entity.id
_entity.type
_entity.pdbx_description
1 polymer ?
#
loop_
_entity_poly.entity_id
_entity_poly.type
_entity_poly.pdbx_seq_one_letter_code
_entity_poly.pdbx_strand_id
1 'polypeptide(L)'
;METYKKYLFDEKFQEPQICNAYSFQVQESQEEQLVETKFDDEYKKDFLQNQINNIREKLIMMGFPSLGDLYSNSNSEVDLTVKVLIAFIKQRREDMDFKNTYHEKINKIEAEKLQLTLNFEKISNSRKVIEQENATLLAKIKSTEKTQKEQINKLMLEREDLQKQLYKLQSRSTQFEHELKQRDLEIQKLKEYFKKQQTSKSYKNCLEVTQTIEQGGPSVFAANGEYEFSQLVMKKWEEVNNKLLRENEQLRENLVKIHYELGEILQIRRDVFIKRRKLDFGNDNIPQELENPQQNMHQFKSDLYKAPLETNGKQAIQMLQENLQTFKDIMKKFDQQYELQLNEDEIEIEAEGGKIKACKNLTELFKNYNYIFEAQDKMINQIINKSQNLKKIDELNFNLNRFNRVIDDKQIDDVKKYLQDQKKYLDESKSEMDMIKKQFQNQLKKREEEKQIIQMKRQMLEETNDKFKENIRILENASRQALQQLNQDNN
;
A
#
# COMPACT_ATOMS: atom_id res chain seq x y z
N MET A 1 34.04 18.43 33.80
CA MET A 1 34.31 18.71 32.38
C MET A 1 34.65 20.17 32.07
N GLU A 2 34.75 21.05 33.08
CA GLU A 2 35.07 22.49 32.85
C GLU A 2 36.54 22.86 33.08
N THR A 3 37.33 22.00 33.72
CA THR A 3 38.75 22.29 34.01
C THR A 3 39.72 22.03 32.85
N TYR A 4 39.26 21.37 31.78
CA TYR A 4 40.08 21.09 30.58
C TYR A 4 39.85 22.08 29.43
N LYS A 5 38.93 23.05 29.57
CA LYS A 5 38.64 24.06 28.53
C LYS A 5 39.56 25.28 28.56
N LYS A 6 40.35 25.48 29.62
CA LYS A 6 41.09 26.73 29.83
C LYS A 6 42.47 26.81 29.15
N TYR A 7 42.97 25.71 28.58
CA TYR A 7 44.30 25.66 27.96
C TYR A 7 44.30 25.52 26.44
N LEU A 8 43.12 25.51 25.80
CA LEU A 8 43.00 25.28 24.34
C LEU A 8 42.35 26.44 23.58
N PHE A 9 41.86 27.47 24.27
CA PHE A 9 41.26 28.66 23.67
C PHE A 9 41.83 29.92 24.33
N ASP A 10 43.02 30.30 23.91
CA ASP A 10 43.45 31.70 24.01
C ASP A 10 43.38 32.30 22.60
N GLU A 11 42.29 33.01 22.34
CA GLU A 11 41.86 33.59 21.05
C GLU A 11 42.68 34.81 20.61
N LYS A 12 44.00 34.85 20.90
CA LYS A 12 44.85 35.99 20.51
C LYS A 12 46.20 35.59 19.92
N PHE A 13 46.19 34.66 18.98
CA PHE A 13 47.29 34.52 18.04
C PHE A 13 46.76 34.65 16.61
N GLN A 14 46.72 35.90 16.13
CA GLN A 14 46.60 36.19 14.70
C GLN A 14 47.74 35.52 13.96
N GLU A 15 47.44 34.95 12.79
CA GLU A 15 48.44 34.49 11.84
C GLU A 15 49.47 35.62 11.60
N PRO A 16 50.78 35.33 11.60
CA PRO A 16 51.73 36.32 11.16
C PRO A 16 51.50 36.57 9.66
N GLN A 17 51.00 37.76 9.35
CA GLN A 17 51.04 38.30 8.00
C GLN A 17 52.48 38.22 7.48
N ILE A 18 52.62 37.86 6.21
CA ILE A 18 53.88 37.91 5.48
C ILE A 18 54.30 39.38 5.43
N CYS A 19 55.17 39.79 6.36
CA CYS A 19 55.76 41.12 6.33
C CYS A 19 56.75 41.21 5.18
N ASN A 20 56.51 42.19 4.32
CA ASN A 20 57.25 42.58 3.14
C ASN A 20 58.78 42.56 3.33
N ALA A 21 59.45 42.19 2.24
CA ALA A 21 60.89 42.34 2.04
C ALA A 21 61.32 43.78 2.34
N TYR A 22 62.23 43.95 3.29
CA TYR A 22 62.95 45.21 3.46
C TYR A 22 63.98 45.34 2.33
N SER A 23 63.69 46.23 1.39
CA SER A 23 64.63 46.73 0.40
C SER A 23 65.73 47.54 1.11
N PHE A 24 66.97 47.09 0.98
CA PHE A 24 68.16 47.84 1.40
C PHE A 24 68.48 48.88 0.31
N GLN A 25 68.10 50.14 0.52
CA GLN A 25 68.60 51.25 -0.29
C GLN A 25 69.89 51.76 0.34
N VAL A 26 71.00 51.55 -0.37
CA VAL A 26 72.30 52.15 -0.08
C VAL A 26 72.22 53.63 -0.49
N GLN A 27 72.32 54.55 0.47
CA GLN A 27 72.70 55.93 0.21
C GLN A 27 74.12 56.13 0.75
N GLU A 28 75.04 56.34 -0.19
CA GLU A 28 76.37 56.87 0.07
C GLU A 28 76.25 58.31 0.57
N SER A 29 76.74 58.56 1.78
CA SER A 29 77.13 59.89 2.25
C SER A 29 78.41 59.73 3.05
N GLN A 30 79.50 60.24 2.50
CA GLN A 30 80.79 60.39 3.15
C GLN A 30 80.69 61.46 4.23
N GLU A 31 81.04 61.13 5.47
CA GLU A 31 81.68 62.06 6.40
C GLU A 31 82.38 61.26 7.52
N GLU A 32 83.68 61.47 7.63
CA GLU A 32 84.57 60.87 8.62
C GLU A 32 84.22 61.32 10.05
N GLN A 33 83.72 60.41 10.89
CA GLN A 33 83.88 60.52 12.34
C GLN A 33 84.14 59.13 12.97
N LEU A 34 85.39 58.91 13.33
CA LEU A 34 85.94 57.73 13.98
C LEU A 34 85.70 57.76 15.51
N VAL A 35 84.47 57.98 16.00
CA VAL A 35 84.15 57.85 17.44
C VAL A 35 82.66 57.51 17.64
N GLU A 36 82.22 56.27 17.38
CA GLU A 36 80.97 55.74 18.00
C GLU A 36 80.75 54.22 17.88
N THR A 37 81.79 53.41 17.66
CA THR A 37 81.61 51.95 17.46
C THR A 37 81.36 51.16 18.74
N LYS A 38 81.69 51.68 19.93
CA LYS A 38 81.58 50.90 21.18
C LYS A 38 80.18 50.91 21.82
N PHE A 39 79.43 52.00 21.69
CA PHE A 39 78.11 52.14 22.32
C PHE A 39 77.05 51.26 21.64
N ASP A 40 77.13 51.18 20.30
CA ASP A 40 76.23 50.36 19.49
C ASP A 40 76.54 48.85 19.64
N ASP A 41 77.79 48.48 19.89
CA ASP A 41 78.20 47.09 20.15
C ASP A 41 77.79 46.60 21.55
N GLU A 42 77.83 47.47 22.57
CA GLU A 42 77.41 47.15 23.94
C GLU A 42 75.89 46.94 24.01
N TYR A 43 75.11 47.80 23.33
CA TYR A 43 73.65 47.62 23.22
C TYR A 43 73.26 46.34 22.47
N LYS A 44 73.95 46.02 21.37
CA LYS A 44 73.73 44.76 20.62
C LYS A 44 74.05 43.53 21.49
N LYS A 45 75.10 43.60 22.30
CA LYS A 45 75.49 42.53 23.22
C LYS A 45 74.43 42.30 24.30
N ASP A 46 73.91 43.37 24.90
CA ASP A 46 72.85 43.28 25.91
C ASP A 46 71.53 42.79 25.31
N PHE A 47 71.17 43.25 24.11
CA PHE A 47 70.01 42.74 23.38
C PHE A 47 70.14 41.24 23.10
N LEU A 48 71.30 40.79 22.60
CA LEU A 48 71.54 39.39 22.30
C LEU A 48 71.52 38.54 23.59
N GLN A 49 72.12 39.02 24.66
CA GLN A 49 72.09 38.33 25.96
C GLN A 49 70.66 38.17 26.49
N ASN A 50 69.82 39.19 26.34
CA ASN A 50 68.40 39.12 26.69
C ASN A 50 67.64 38.10 25.83
N GLN A 51 67.91 38.03 24.52
CA GLN A 51 67.31 37.00 23.67
C GLN A 51 67.74 35.58 24.07
N ILE A 52 69.02 35.38 24.40
CA ILE A 52 69.55 34.08 24.86
C ILE A 52 68.88 33.66 26.18
N ASN A 53 68.75 34.60 27.12
CA ASN A 53 68.08 34.34 28.40
C ASN A 53 66.60 33.97 28.18
N ASN A 54 65.88 34.73 27.33
CA ASN A 54 64.49 34.43 26.98
C ASN A 54 64.33 33.04 26.34
N ILE A 55 65.24 32.64 25.45
CA ILE A 55 65.19 31.31 24.83
C ILE A 55 65.46 30.23 25.87
N ARG A 56 66.45 30.42 26.76
CA ARG A 56 66.74 29.47 27.85
C ARG A 56 65.53 29.28 28.76
N GLU A 57 64.89 30.36 29.20
CA GLU A 57 63.69 30.29 30.03
C GLU A 57 62.54 29.54 29.34
N LYS A 58 62.29 29.84 28.05
CA LYS A 58 61.24 29.15 27.29
C LYS A 58 61.53 27.66 27.09
N LEU A 59 62.77 27.29 26.81
CA LEU A 59 63.17 25.89 26.67
C LEU A 59 62.96 25.12 27.98
N ILE A 60 63.36 25.71 29.12
CA ILE A 60 63.16 25.10 30.44
C ILE A 60 61.67 24.97 30.76
N MET A 61 60.86 25.99 30.48
CA MET A 61 59.40 25.93 30.63
C MET A 61 58.77 24.82 29.79
N MET A 62 59.31 24.57 28.60
CA MET A 62 58.87 23.50 27.70
C MET A 62 59.48 22.13 28.06
N GLY A 63 60.25 22.03 29.15
CA GLY A 63 60.84 20.79 29.64
C GLY A 63 62.16 20.39 28.97
N PHE A 64 62.77 21.27 28.17
CA PHE A 64 64.07 21.04 27.55
C PHE A 64 65.22 21.48 28.47
N PRO A 65 66.41 20.87 28.35
CA PRO A 65 67.62 21.38 28.97
C PRO A 65 67.95 22.80 28.51
N SER A 66 68.62 23.59 29.36
CA SER A 66 69.14 24.90 28.96
C SER A 66 70.11 24.77 27.79
N LEU A 67 70.10 25.76 26.89
CA LEU A 67 71.13 25.90 25.85
C LEU A 67 72.52 25.98 26.49
N GLY A 68 73.51 25.43 25.78
CA GLY A 68 74.91 25.64 26.09
C GLY A 68 75.31 27.11 25.97
N ASP A 69 76.56 27.41 26.29
CA ASP A 69 77.10 28.75 26.08
C ASP A 69 77.32 29.00 24.58
N LEU A 70 76.49 29.86 24.00
CA LEU A 70 76.54 30.22 22.58
C LEU A 70 77.77 31.06 22.21
N TYR A 71 78.48 31.61 23.20
CA TYR A 71 79.73 32.32 23.01
C TYR A 71 80.97 31.41 23.19
N SER A 72 80.77 30.15 23.61
CA SER A 72 81.84 29.20 23.83
C SER A 72 82.21 28.47 22.54
N ASN A 73 83.52 28.42 22.24
CA ASN A 73 84.07 27.60 21.15
C ASN A 73 84.34 26.14 21.58
N SER A 74 83.83 25.71 22.74
CA SER A 74 83.97 24.32 23.20
C SER A 74 83.06 23.40 22.41
N ASN A 75 83.62 22.32 21.86
CA ASN A 75 82.86 21.29 21.16
C ASN A 75 81.75 20.67 22.04
N SER A 76 81.88 20.67 23.37
CA SER A 76 80.85 20.17 24.29
C SER A 76 79.62 21.07 24.38
N GLU A 77 79.81 22.39 24.41
CA GLU A 77 78.75 23.39 24.50
C GLU A 77 77.98 23.50 23.17
N VAL A 78 78.72 23.40 22.06
CA VAL A 78 78.15 23.33 20.71
C VAL A 78 77.32 22.05 20.54
N ASP A 79 77.83 20.89 20.95
CA ASP A 79 77.08 19.62 20.90
C ASP A 79 75.80 19.64 21.75
N LEU A 80 75.85 20.19 22.97
CA LEU A 80 74.68 20.37 23.82
C LEU A 80 73.62 21.25 23.13
N THR A 81 74.05 22.38 22.56
CA THR A 81 73.18 23.31 21.82
C THR A 81 72.52 22.62 20.63
N VAL A 82 73.29 21.89 19.82
CA VAL A 82 72.77 21.17 18.65
C VAL A 82 71.79 20.07 19.07
N LYS A 83 72.07 19.31 20.14
CA LYS A 83 71.16 18.28 20.66
C LYS A 83 69.83 18.87 21.13
N VAL A 84 69.86 19.99 21.86
CA VAL A 84 68.65 20.69 22.31
C VAL A 84 67.84 21.19 21.11
N LEU A 85 68.48 21.76 20.09
CA LEU A 85 67.80 22.20 18.87
C LEU A 85 67.18 21.04 18.09
N ILE A 86 67.88 19.92 17.94
CA ILE A 86 67.35 18.72 17.27
C ILE A 86 66.14 18.17 18.05
N ALA A 87 66.24 18.07 19.39
CA ALA A 87 65.14 17.61 20.23
C ALA A 87 63.92 18.54 20.12
N PHE A 88 64.14 19.86 20.13
CA PHE A 88 63.08 20.84 19.95
C PHE A 88 62.40 20.74 18.58
N ILE A 89 63.16 20.65 17.50
CA ILE A 89 62.62 20.50 16.14
C ILE A 89 61.85 19.18 16.00
N LYS A 90 62.38 18.08 16.55
CA LYS A 90 61.71 16.78 16.54
C LYS A 90 60.38 16.84 17.29
N GLN A 91 60.37 17.38 18.51
CA GLN A 91 59.15 17.57 19.30
C GLN A 91 58.14 18.45 18.54
N ARG A 92 58.58 19.57 17.96
CA ARG A 92 57.70 20.49 17.23
C ARG A 92 57.02 19.81 16.03
N ARG A 93 57.74 18.91 15.34
CA ARG A 93 57.19 18.09 14.26
C ARG A 93 56.15 17.09 14.79
N GLU A 94 56.47 16.37 15.85
CA GLU A 94 55.55 15.42 16.49
C GLU A 94 54.27 16.12 16.99
N ASP A 95 54.40 17.33 17.56
CA ASP A 95 53.26 18.15 17.98
C ASP A 95 52.38 18.59 16.80
N MET A 96 52.98 18.94 15.65
CA MET A 96 52.22 19.26 14.43
C MET A 96 51.46 18.03 13.92
N ASP A 97 52.12 16.88 13.85
CA ASP A 97 51.51 15.63 13.40
C ASP A 97 50.37 15.20 14.35
N PHE A 98 50.57 15.35 15.66
CA PHE A 98 49.53 15.12 16.66
C PHE A 98 48.35 16.08 16.48
N LYS A 99 48.61 17.39 16.28
CA LYS A 99 47.55 18.38 16.05
C LYS A 99 46.76 18.08 14.78
N ASN A 100 47.44 17.69 13.69
CA ASN A 100 46.79 17.34 12.43
C ASN A 100 45.90 16.10 12.59
N THR A 101 46.41 15.02 13.18
CA THR A 101 45.62 13.81 13.43
C THR A 101 44.45 14.06 14.38
N TYR A 102 44.60 14.96 15.36
CA TYR A 102 43.51 15.38 16.23
C TYR A 102 42.44 16.16 15.48
N HIS A 103 42.81 17.12 14.64
CA HIS A 103 41.86 17.86 13.80
C HIS A 103 41.11 16.96 12.82
N GLU A 104 41.79 16.00 12.17
CA GLU A 104 41.15 15.02 11.31
C GLU A 104 40.11 14.18 12.07
N LYS A 105 40.44 13.74 13.30
CA LYS A 105 39.49 13.02 14.17
C LYS A 105 38.29 13.88 14.54
N ILE A 106 38.50 15.15 14.91
CA ILE A 106 37.39 16.08 15.20
C ILE A 106 36.50 16.25 13.98
N ASN A 107 37.07 16.55 12.82
CA ASN A 107 36.31 16.77 11.59
C ASN A 107 35.49 15.53 11.22
N LYS A 108 36.06 14.34 11.39
CA LYS A 108 35.34 13.07 11.17
C LYS A 108 34.17 12.91 12.15
N ILE A 109 34.39 13.16 13.43
CA ILE A 109 33.33 13.07 14.45
C ILE A 109 32.22 14.11 14.19
N GLU A 110 32.57 15.32 13.78
CA GLU A 110 31.60 16.37 13.43
C GLU A 110 30.78 16.01 12.19
N ALA A 111 31.41 15.43 11.17
CA ALA A 111 30.71 14.91 9.99
C ALA A 111 29.76 13.76 10.34
N GLU A 112 30.20 12.80 11.17
CA GLU A 112 29.36 11.71 11.67
C GLU A 112 28.18 12.23 12.49
N LYS A 113 28.42 13.20 13.38
CA LYS A 113 27.38 13.86 14.18
C LYS A 113 26.34 14.52 13.26
N LEU A 114 26.77 15.26 12.24
CA LEU A 114 25.86 15.92 11.30
C LEU A 114 25.01 14.90 10.54
N GLN A 115 25.61 13.81 10.06
CA GLN A 115 24.89 12.72 9.40
C GLN A 115 23.86 12.06 10.33
N LEU A 116 24.23 11.80 11.58
CA LEU A 116 23.31 11.25 12.59
C LEU A 116 22.16 12.20 12.88
N THR A 117 22.41 13.51 12.98
CA THR A 117 21.36 14.53 13.16
C THR A 117 20.37 14.54 11.99
N LEU A 118 20.86 14.53 10.75
CA LEU A 118 20.01 14.49 9.56
C LEU A 118 19.18 13.21 9.48
N ASN A 119 19.77 12.06 9.84
CA ASN A 119 19.05 10.78 9.88
C ASN A 119 17.98 10.76 10.98
N PHE A 120 18.30 11.32 12.16
CA PHE A 120 17.34 11.47 13.24
C PHE A 120 16.15 12.34 12.83
N GLU A 121 16.38 13.47 12.16
CA GLU A 121 15.31 14.34 11.67
C GLU A 121 14.42 13.63 10.63
N LYS A 122 15.01 12.89 9.69
CA LYS A 122 14.26 12.10 8.70
C LYS A 122 13.37 11.05 9.38
N ILE A 123 13.93 10.29 10.33
CA ILE A 123 13.17 9.27 11.07
C ILE A 123 12.08 9.91 11.92
N SER A 124 12.38 11.03 12.60
CA SER A 124 11.42 11.78 13.41
C SER A 124 10.24 12.31 12.58
N ASN A 125 10.50 12.82 11.38
CA ASN A 125 9.46 13.26 10.46
C ASN A 125 8.62 12.10 9.93
N SER A 126 9.26 10.99 9.53
CA SER A 126 8.54 9.78 9.10
C SER A 126 7.65 9.23 10.22
N ARG A 127 8.12 9.25 11.47
CA ARG A 127 7.34 8.83 12.63
C ARG A 127 6.08 9.67 12.80
N LYS A 128 6.19 11.00 12.70
CA LYS A 128 5.02 11.90 12.80
C LYS A 128 3.97 11.62 11.72
N VAL A 129 4.41 11.34 10.49
CA VAL A 129 3.50 10.98 9.38
C VAL A 129 2.75 9.68 9.70
N ILE A 130 3.49 8.64 10.13
CA ILE A 130 2.89 7.35 10.50
C ILE A 130 1.93 7.49 11.69
N GLU A 131 2.26 8.31 12.69
CA GLU A 131 1.37 8.59 13.83
C GLU A 131 0.06 9.26 13.38
N GLN A 132 0.12 10.20 12.42
CA GLN A 132 -1.07 10.83 11.84
C GLN A 132 -1.92 9.87 11.00
N GLU A 133 -1.28 9.02 10.20
CA GLU A 133 -1.97 7.97 9.43
C GLU A 133 -2.69 6.99 10.36
N ASN A 134 -2.02 6.56 11.43
CA ASN A 134 -2.59 5.66 12.42
C ASN A 134 -3.81 6.28 13.13
N ALA A 135 -3.72 7.56 13.54
CA ALA A 135 -4.86 8.29 14.09
C ALA A 135 -6.04 8.36 13.12
N THR A 136 -5.76 8.57 11.82
CA THR A 136 -6.78 8.62 10.77
C THR A 136 -7.44 7.26 10.56
N LEU A 137 -6.65 6.17 10.53
CA LEU A 137 -7.17 4.81 10.40
C LEU A 137 -8.03 4.41 11.61
N LEU A 138 -7.61 4.73 12.82
CA LEU A 138 -8.40 4.51 14.04
C LEU A 138 -9.73 5.25 14.00
N ALA A 139 -9.77 6.49 13.49
CA ALA A 139 -11.00 7.24 13.32
C ALA A 139 -11.94 6.60 12.28
N LYS A 140 -11.39 6.10 11.17
CA LYS A 140 -12.16 5.35 10.16
C LYS A 140 -12.75 4.07 10.74
N ILE A 141 -11.96 3.27 11.46
CA ILE A 141 -12.42 2.04 12.11
C ILE A 141 -13.61 2.34 13.03
N LYS A 142 -13.48 3.32 13.93
CA LYS A 142 -14.57 3.71 14.85
C LYS A 142 -15.84 4.14 14.10
N SER A 143 -15.68 4.88 12.99
CA SER A 143 -16.82 5.29 12.17
C SER A 143 -17.51 4.09 11.52
N THR A 144 -16.73 3.16 10.96
CA THR A 144 -17.26 1.95 10.33
C THR A 144 -17.94 1.04 11.34
N GLU A 145 -17.35 0.83 12.52
CA GLU A 145 -17.95 0.07 13.62
C GLU A 145 -19.31 0.66 14.04
N LYS A 146 -19.41 1.99 14.12
CA LYS A 146 -20.67 2.67 14.43
C LYS A 146 -21.74 2.37 13.37
N THR A 147 -21.41 2.52 12.08
CA THR A 147 -22.33 2.22 10.98
C THR A 147 -22.74 0.76 10.97
N GLN A 148 -21.82 -0.17 11.20
CA GLN A 148 -22.11 -1.60 11.29
C GLN A 148 -23.05 -1.91 12.45
N LYS A 149 -22.85 -1.29 13.63
CA LYS A 149 -23.73 -1.45 14.78
C LYS A 149 -25.15 -0.95 14.50
N GLU A 150 -25.27 0.19 13.81
CA GLU A 150 -26.57 0.71 13.36
C GLU A 150 -27.25 -0.25 12.37
N GLN A 151 -26.49 -0.86 11.45
CA GLN A 151 -27.03 -1.83 10.49
C GLN A 151 -27.48 -3.14 11.16
N ILE A 152 -26.71 -3.65 12.13
CA ILE A 152 -27.09 -4.82 12.94
C ILE A 152 -28.42 -4.56 13.65
N ASN A 153 -28.57 -3.38 14.27
CA ASN A 153 -29.81 -3.02 14.97
C ASN A 153 -31.01 -2.97 14.00
N LYS A 154 -30.83 -2.42 12.79
CA LYS A 154 -31.89 -2.41 11.76
C LYS A 154 -32.31 -3.82 11.37
N LEU A 155 -31.34 -4.69 11.07
CA LEU A 155 -31.61 -6.08 10.68
C LEU A 155 -32.27 -6.88 11.82
N MET A 156 -31.91 -6.61 13.07
CA MET A 156 -32.57 -7.22 14.23
C MET A 156 -34.04 -6.82 14.31
N LEU A 157 -34.36 -5.53 14.13
CA LEU A 157 -35.75 -5.04 14.15
C LEU A 157 -36.57 -5.63 13.01
N GLU A 158 -35.98 -5.72 11.80
CA GLU A 158 -36.63 -6.35 10.64
C GLU A 158 -36.91 -7.83 10.89
N ARG A 159 -35.94 -8.57 11.44
CA ARG A 159 -36.12 -9.97 11.82
C ARG A 159 -37.26 -10.15 12.83
N GLU A 160 -37.34 -9.29 13.84
CA GLU A 160 -38.43 -9.33 14.82
C GLU A 160 -39.80 -9.05 14.20
N ASP A 161 -39.90 -8.12 13.25
CA ASP A 161 -41.14 -7.84 12.54
C ASP A 161 -41.57 -9.01 11.65
N LEU A 162 -40.64 -9.57 10.86
CA LEU A 162 -40.88 -10.76 10.04
C LEU A 162 -41.31 -11.95 10.88
N GLN A 163 -40.71 -12.13 12.06
CA GLN A 163 -41.09 -13.20 12.99
C GLN A 163 -42.53 -13.00 13.51
N LYS A 164 -42.93 -11.76 13.84
CA LYS A 164 -44.32 -11.44 14.22
C LYS A 164 -45.30 -11.71 13.07
N GLN A 165 -44.93 -11.36 11.83
CA GLN A 165 -45.76 -11.64 10.66
C GLN A 165 -45.91 -13.14 10.41
N LEU A 166 -44.82 -13.91 10.56
CA LEU A 166 -44.83 -15.37 10.43
C LEU A 166 -45.78 -16.02 11.45
N TYR A 167 -45.76 -15.59 12.71
CA TYR A 167 -46.70 -16.09 13.72
C TYR A 167 -48.16 -15.80 13.36
N LYS A 168 -48.46 -14.60 12.84
CA LYS A 168 -49.81 -14.24 12.38
C LYS A 168 -50.26 -15.14 11.21
N LEU A 169 -49.37 -15.40 10.25
CA LEU A 169 -49.66 -16.28 9.12
C LEU A 169 -49.88 -17.72 9.55
N GLN A 170 -49.03 -18.25 10.45
CA GLN A 170 -49.22 -19.58 11.03
C GLN A 170 -50.55 -19.70 11.75
N SER A 171 -50.90 -18.73 12.61
CA SER A 171 -52.20 -18.72 13.30
C SER A 171 -53.38 -18.74 12.32
N ARG A 172 -53.31 -17.94 11.25
CA ARG A 172 -54.35 -17.90 10.21
C ARG A 172 -54.42 -19.20 9.41
N SER A 173 -53.28 -19.81 9.10
CA SER A 173 -53.19 -21.12 8.44
C SER A 173 -53.89 -22.19 9.27
N THR A 174 -53.60 -22.25 10.57
CA THR A 174 -54.24 -23.19 11.50
C THR A 174 -55.75 -22.97 11.57
N GLN A 175 -56.21 -21.72 11.58
CA GLN A 175 -57.64 -21.39 11.54
C GLN A 175 -58.30 -21.92 10.26
N PHE A 176 -57.72 -21.65 9.09
CA PHE A 176 -58.27 -22.14 7.82
C PHE A 176 -58.28 -23.67 7.73
N GLU A 177 -57.27 -24.33 8.29
CA GLU A 177 -57.23 -25.79 8.33
C GLU A 177 -58.37 -26.37 9.19
N HIS A 178 -58.71 -25.71 10.30
CA HIS A 178 -59.87 -26.09 11.11
C HIS A 178 -61.19 -25.83 10.37
N GLU A 179 -61.35 -24.68 9.71
CA GLU A 179 -62.54 -24.37 8.91
C GLU A 179 -62.75 -25.36 7.76
N LEU A 180 -61.68 -25.75 7.06
CA LEU A 180 -61.70 -26.78 6.02
C LEU A 180 -62.17 -28.14 6.56
N LYS A 181 -61.61 -28.59 7.70
CA LYS A 181 -62.03 -29.85 8.33
C LYS A 181 -63.52 -29.83 8.72
N GLN A 182 -64.04 -28.69 9.20
CA GLN A 182 -65.47 -28.55 9.51
C GLN A 182 -66.34 -28.63 8.25
N ARG A 183 -65.93 -27.98 7.15
CA ARG A 183 -66.62 -28.06 5.86
C ARG A 183 -66.59 -29.46 5.26
N ASP A 184 -65.47 -30.16 5.36
CA ASP A 184 -65.34 -31.55 4.91
C ASP A 184 -66.30 -32.48 5.67
N LEU A 185 -66.44 -32.31 6.98
CA LEU A 185 -67.41 -33.03 7.81
C LEU A 185 -68.86 -32.74 7.39
N GLU A 186 -69.19 -31.49 7.07
CA GLU A 186 -70.52 -31.09 6.60
C GLU A 186 -70.84 -31.69 5.22
N ILE A 187 -69.88 -31.66 4.30
CA ILE A 187 -69.97 -32.32 2.99
C ILE A 187 -70.17 -33.83 3.17
N GLN A 188 -69.47 -34.46 4.10
CA GLN A 188 -69.63 -35.88 4.38
C GLN A 188 -71.05 -36.22 4.88
N LYS A 189 -71.60 -35.41 5.81
CA LYS A 189 -72.99 -35.54 6.27
C LYS A 189 -73.99 -35.37 5.11
N LEU A 190 -73.79 -34.39 4.24
CA LEU A 190 -74.66 -34.19 3.06
C LEU A 190 -74.57 -35.37 2.09
N LYS A 191 -73.37 -35.90 1.83
CA LYS A 191 -73.19 -37.10 1.00
C LYS A 191 -73.95 -38.30 1.59
N GLU A 192 -73.88 -38.49 2.91
CA GLU A 192 -74.65 -39.55 3.59
C GLU A 192 -76.16 -39.32 3.49
N TYR A 193 -76.63 -38.08 3.62
CA TYR A 193 -78.04 -37.72 3.46
C TYR A 193 -78.55 -38.01 2.04
N PHE A 194 -77.80 -37.61 1.00
CA PHE A 194 -78.13 -37.92 -0.39
C PHE A 194 -78.13 -39.43 -0.66
N LYS A 195 -77.16 -40.16 -0.11
CA LYS A 195 -77.10 -41.63 -0.25
C LYS A 195 -78.33 -42.30 0.36
N LYS A 196 -78.80 -41.84 1.53
CA LYS A 196 -80.04 -42.31 2.17
C LYS A 196 -81.31 -41.96 1.37
N GLN A 197 -81.36 -40.79 0.75
CA GLN A 197 -82.48 -40.42 -0.14
C GLN A 197 -82.49 -41.25 -1.44
N GLN A 198 -81.33 -41.54 -2.05
CA GLN A 198 -81.27 -42.37 -3.26
C GLN A 198 -81.73 -43.81 -3.01
N THR A 199 -81.53 -44.35 -1.80
CA THR A 199 -82.03 -45.70 -1.45
C THR A 199 -83.54 -45.76 -1.20
N SER A 200 -84.26 -44.62 -1.12
CA SER A 200 -85.69 -44.60 -0.75
C SER A 200 -86.66 -44.23 -1.87
N LYS A 201 -86.23 -43.72 -3.04
CA LYS A 201 -87.10 -43.54 -4.21
C LYS A 201 -86.33 -43.75 -5.52
N SER A 202 -86.73 -44.77 -6.29
CA SER A 202 -86.34 -44.95 -7.69
C SER A 202 -87.07 -43.91 -8.54
N TYR A 203 -86.45 -42.75 -8.75
CA TYR A 203 -86.83 -41.86 -9.83
C TYR A 203 -85.82 -42.02 -10.96
N LYS A 204 -86.31 -42.54 -12.10
CA LYS A 204 -85.67 -42.34 -13.41
C LYS A 204 -85.63 -40.85 -13.66
N ASN A 205 -84.45 -40.24 -13.52
CA ASN A 205 -84.22 -38.86 -13.92
C ASN A 205 -84.10 -38.82 -15.45
N CYS A 206 -85.23 -38.68 -16.15
CA CYS A 206 -85.27 -38.15 -17.51
C CYS A 206 -85.33 -36.63 -17.40
N LEU A 207 -84.17 -36.00 -17.34
CA LEU A 207 -84.03 -34.57 -17.61
C LEU A 207 -82.91 -34.45 -18.65
N GLU A 208 -83.29 -34.71 -19.90
CA GLU A 208 -82.56 -34.20 -21.04
C GLU A 208 -82.63 -32.67 -20.96
N VAL A 209 -81.49 -32.04 -20.73
CA VAL A 209 -81.34 -30.59 -20.88
C VAL A 209 -81.30 -30.32 -22.39
N THR A 210 -82.49 -30.21 -23.00
CA THR A 210 -82.69 -29.82 -24.40
C THR A 210 -83.08 -28.34 -24.52
N GLN A 211 -82.40 -27.49 -23.76
CA GLN A 211 -82.39 -26.05 -24.02
C GLN A 211 -80.96 -25.58 -24.17
N THR A 212 -80.61 -25.22 -25.41
CA THR A 212 -79.45 -24.37 -25.70
C THR A 212 -79.60 -23.09 -24.90
N ILE A 213 -78.58 -22.77 -24.09
CA ILE A 213 -78.49 -21.48 -23.41
C ILE A 213 -78.17 -20.43 -24.49
N GLU A 214 -79.21 -19.97 -25.19
CA GLU A 214 -79.19 -18.75 -26.00
C GLU A 214 -79.46 -17.54 -25.09
N GLN A 215 -78.59 -17.34 -24.11
CA GLN A 215 -78.40 -16.03 -23.53
C GLN A 215 -76.90 -15.78 -23.51
N GLY A 216 -76.48 -14.86 -24.37
CA GLY A 216 -75.14 -14.32 -24.34
C GLY A 216 -74.84 -13.83 -22.93
N GLY A 217 -74.03 -14.59 -22.21
CA GLY A 217 -73.19 -14.04 -21.15
C GLY A 217 -72.31 -12.93 -21.75
N PRO A 218 -71.59 -12.16 -20.92
CA PRO A 218 -70.73 -11.10 -21.41
C PRO A 218 -69.83 -11.69 -22.49
N SER A 219 -70.06 -11.27 -23.74
CA SER A 219 -69.15 -11.52 -24.84
C SER A 219 -67.90 -10.72 -24.52
N VAL A 220 -67.03 -11.29 -23.69
CA VAL A 220 -65.66 -10.87 -23.60
C VAL A 220 -65.10 -11.25 -24.96
N PHE A 221 -65.18 -10.30 -25.90
CA PHE A 221 -64.32 -10.28 -27.05
C PHE A 221 -62.88 -10.24 -26.51
N ALA A 222 -62.37 -11.40 -26.13
CA ALA A 222 -60.95 -11.65 -25.91
C ALA A 222 -60.27 -11.72 -27.28
N ALA A 223 -60.58 -10.79 -28.18
CA ALA A 223 -59.89 -10.63 -29.44
C ALA A 223 -58.42 -10.24 -29.22
N ASN A 224 -58.07 -9.81 -28.00
CA ASN A 224 -56.71 -9.49 -27.60
C ASN A 224 -56.16 -10.35 -26.46
N GLY A 225 -56.90 -11.27 -25.85
CA GLY A 225 -56.40 -12.02 -24.68
C GLY A 225 -55.25 -12.96 -25.05
N GLU A 226 -55.37 -13.65 -26.18
CA GLU A 226 -54.33 -14.54 -26.70
C GLU A 226 -53.12 -13.77 -27.25
N TYR A 227 -53.37 -12.61 -27.85
CA TYR A 227 -52.32 -11.67 -28.29
C TYR A 227 -51.58 -11.05 -27.09
N GLU A 228 -52.30 -10.60 -26.05
CA GLU A 228 -51.73 -10.06 -24.81
C GLU A 228 -50.96 -11.14 -24.04
N PHE A 229 -51.47 -12.37 -23.98
CA PHE A 229 -50.75 -13.49 -23.39
C PHE A 229 -49.48 -13.81 -24.17
N SER A 230 -49.56 -13.87 -25.51
CA SER A 230 -48.38 -14.08 -26.37
C SER A 230 -47.34 -12.96 -26.20
N GLN A 231 -47.79 -11.70 -26.12
CA GLN A 231 -46.94 -10.55 -25.87
C GLN A 231 -46.31 -10.58 -24.47
N LEU A 232 -47.04 -11.03 -23.45
CA LEU A 232 -46.51 -11.19 -22.09
C LEU A 232 -45.44 -12.29 -22.05
N VAL A 233 -45.69 -13.43 -22.70
CA VAL A 233 -44.73 -14.53 -22.81
C VAL A 233 -43.50 -14.07 -23.59
N MET A 234 -43.67 -13.37 -24.71
CA MET A 234 -42.56 -12.85 -25.51
C MET A 234 -41.74 -11.83 -24.72
N LYS A 235 -42.39 -10.91 -24.01
CA LYS A 235 -41.73 -9.94 -23.13
C LYS A 235 -40.97 -10.63 -21.99
N LYS A 236 -41.55 -11.65 -21.36
CA LYS A 236 -40.87 -12.41 -20.30
C LYS A 236 -39.69 -13.20 -20.85
N TRP A 237 -39.84 -13.79 -22.03
CA TRP A 237 -38.76 -14.48 -22.73
C TRP A 237 -37.63 -13.50 -23.09
N GLU A 238 -37.95 -12.31 -23.60
CA GLU A 238 -36.98 -11.23 -23.86
C GLU A 238 -36.30 -10.73 -22.58
N GLU A 239 -37.03 -10.55 -21.48
CA GLU A 239 -36.47 -10.17 -20.19
C GLU A 239 -35.45 -11.20 -19.69
N VAL A 240 -35.80 -12.50 -19.77
CA VAL A 240 -34.91 -13.60 -19.39
C VAL A 240 -33.71 -13.68 -20.34
N ASN A 241 -33.93 -13.60 -21.64
CA ASN A 241 -32.87 -13.65 -22.65
C ASN A 241 -31.88 -12.47 -22.48
N ASN A 242 -32.39 -11.26 -22.24
CA ASN A 242 -31.57 -10.09 -21.96
C ASN A 242 -30.78 -10.22 -20.66
N LYS A 243 -31.37 -10.83 -19.62
CA LYS A 243 -30.67 -11.12 -18.37
C LYS A 243 -29.52 -12.12 -18.59
N LEU A 244 -29.77 -13.19 -19.36
CA LEU A 244 -28.75 -14.18 -19.72
C LEU A 244 -27.63 -13.56 -20.56
N LEU A 245 -27.96 -12.69 -21.52
CA LEU A 245 -26.96 -11.98 -22.32
C LEU A 245 -26.07 -11.08 -21.44
N ARG A 246 -26.65 -10.35 -20.49
CA ARG A 246 -25.87 -9.53 -19.54
C ARG A 246 -24.99 -10.36 -18.64
N GLU A 247 -25.51 -11.46 -18.10
CA GLU A 247 -24.73 -12.37 -17.25
C GLU A 247 -23.59 -13.02 -18.05
N ASN A 248 -23.83 -13.41 -19.30
CA ASN A 248 -22.81 -13.95 -20.18
C ASN A 248 -21.71 -12.92 -20.48
N GLU A 249 -22.07 -11.66 -20.73
CA GLU A 249 -21.10 -10.58 -20.92
C GLU A 249 -20.27 -10.34 -19.65
N GLN A 250 -20.92 -10.29 -18.49
CA GLN A 250 -20.22 -10.14 -17.21
C GLN A 250 -19.26 -11.30 -16.92
N LEU A 251 -19.63 -12.53 -17.28
CA LEU A 251 -18.74 -13.69 -17.16
C LEU A 251 -17.53 -13.58 -18.11
N ARG A 252 -17.73 -13.09 -19.34
CA ARG A 252 -16.62 -12.84 -20.28
C ARG A 252 -15.68 -11.77 -19.73
N GLU A 253 -16.20 -10.68 -19.18
CA GLU A 253 -15.40 -9.65 -18.52
C GLU A 253 -14.58 -10.21 -17.34
N ASN A 254 -15.19 -11.07 -16.51
CA ASN A 254 -14.49 -11.72 -15.40
C ASN A 254 -13.36 -12.63 -15.88
N LEU A 255 -13.55 -13.39 -16.97
CA LEU A 255 -12.50 -14.23 -17.55
C LEU A 255 -11.34 -13.41 -18.09
N VAL A 256 -11.63 -12.28 -18.75
CA VAL A 256 -10.61 -11.31 -19.19
C VAL A 256 -9.81 -10.80 -17.99
N LYS A 257 -10.51 -10.41 -16.92
CA LYS A 257 -9.89 -9.87 -15.71
C LYS A 257 -8.98 -10.88 -15.02
N ILE A 258 -9.43 -12.13 -14.85
CA ILE A 258 -8.63 -13.22 -14.28
C ILE A 258 -7.34 -13.41 -15.09
N HIS A 259 -7.42 -13.41 -16.42
CA HIS A 259 -6.23 -13.55 -17.26
C HIS A 259 -5.22 -12.42 -17.03
N TYR A 260 -5.68 -11.17 -16.93
CA TYR A 260 -4.80 -10.04 -16.61
C TYR A 260 -4.17 -10.17 -15.22
N GLU A 261 -4.96 -10.50 -14.20
CA GLU A 261 -4.47 -10.67 -12.82
C GLU A 261 -3.42 -11.78 -12.71
N LEU A 262 -3.62 -12.92 -13.40
CA LEU A 262 -2.61 -13.99 -13.47
C LEU A 262 -1.29 -13.50 -14.08
N GLY A 263 -1.36 -12.68 -15.13
CA GLY A 263 -0.20 -12.04 -15.74
C GLY A 263 0.54 -11.09 -14.79
N GLU A 264 -0.19 -10.28 -14.03
CA GLU A 264 0.38 -9.38 -13.02
C GLU A 264 1.06 -10.16 -11.88
N ILE A 265 0.41 -11.21 -11.38
CA ILE A 265 0.98 -12.06 -10.31
C ILE A 265 2.31 -12.68 -10.76
N LEU A 266 2.39 -13.20 -11.98
CA LEU A 266 3.64 -13.73 -12.52
C LEU A 266 4.73 -12.67 -12.63
N GLN A 267 4.38 -11.46 -13.07
CA GLN A 267 5.32 -10.35 -13.18
C GLN A 267 5.88 -9.93 -11.81
N ILE A 268 5.00 -9.79 -10.81
CA ILE A 268 5.42 -9.46 -9.44
C ILE A 268 6.35 -10.55 -8.89
N ARG A 269 6.00 -11.83 -9.08
CA ARG A 269 6.80 -12.94 -8.55
C ARG A 269 8.16 -13.04 -9.22
N ARG A 270 8.23 -12.77 -10.53
CA ARG A 270 9.48 -12.62 -11.28
C ARG A 270 10.35 -11.50 -10.69
N ASP A 271 9.79 -10.32 -10.47
CA ASP A 271 10.56 -9.17 -9.96
C ASP A 271 11.12 -9.45 -8.55
N VAL A 272 10.34 -10.11 -7.70
CA VAL A 272 10.79 -10.56 -6.37
C VAL A 272 11.91 -11.59 -6.49
N PHE A 273 11.75 -12.58 -7.37
CA PHE A 273 12.74 -13.63 -7.61
C PHE A 273 14.07 -13.07 -8.13
N ILE A 274 14.03 -12.18 -9.15
CA ILE A 274 15.22 -11.53 -9.71
C ILE A 274 15.92 -10.67 -8.66
N LYS A 275 15.18 -9.86 -7.90
CA LYS A 275 15.76 -9.03 -6.84
C LYS A 275 16.47 -9.86 -5.78
N ARG A 276 15.86 -10.97 -5.34
CA ARG A 276 16.45 -11.86 -4.34
C ARG A 276 17.70 -12.56 -4.87
N ARG A 277 17.65 -13.10 -6.09
CA ARG A 277 18.82 -13.78 -6.68
C ARG A 277 20.01 -12.84 -6.91
N LYS A 278 19.74 -11.59 -7.30
CA LYS A 278 20.78 -10.55 -7.42
C LYS A 278 21.44 -10.23 -6.08
N LEU A 279 20.70 -10.29 -4.98
CA LEU A 279 21.23 -10.14 -3.64
C LEU A 279 22.10 -11.35 -3.23
N ASP A 280 21.65 -12.56 -3.55
CA ASP A 280 22.29 -13.79 -3.06
C ASP A 280 23.51 -14.25 -3.91
N PHE A 281 23.51 -14.01 -5.23
CA PHE A 281 24.51 -14.58 -6.16
C PHE A 281 25.14 -13.57 -7.14
N GLY A 282 24.84 -12.27 -7.01
CA GLY A 282 25.30 -11.25 -7.96
C GLY A 282 24.58 -11.30 -9.32
N ASN A 283 25.02 -10.48 -10.29
CA ASN A 283 24.31 -10.29 -11.56
C ASN A 283 24.49 -11.45 -12.57
N ASP A 284 25.45 -12.34 -12.38
CA ASP A 284 25.94 -13.23 -13.46
C ASP A 284 25.28 -14.61 -13.51
N ASN A 285 24.36 -14.94 -12.58
CA ASN A 285 23.75 -16.27 -12.47
C ASN A 285 22.20 -16.27 -12.53
N ILE A 286 21.61 -15.53 -13.47
CA ILE A 286 20.16 -15.56 -13.74
C ILE A 286 19.90 -16.48 -14.96
N PRO A 287 19.38 -17.71 -14.79
CA PRO A 287 18.90 -18.55 -15.89
C PRO A 287 17.94 -17.80 -16.81
N GLN A 288 18.32 -17.75 -18.09
CA GLN A 288 17.59 -17.07 -19.17
C GLN A 288 16.14 -17.57 -19.33
N GLU A 289 15.85 -18.81 -18.94
CA GLU A 289 14.50 -19.40 -18.96
C GLU A 289 13.49 -18.66 -18.07
N LEU A 290 13.97 -17.89 -17.08
CA LEU A 290 13.16 -17.12 -16.12
C LEU A 290 13.19 -15.61 -16.41
N GLU A 291 13.90 -15.18 -17.45
CA GLU A 291 13.92 -13.77 -17.84
C GLU A 291 12.59 -13.29 -18.43
N ASN A 292 11.74 -14.18 -18.96
CA ASN A 292 10.46 -13.77 -19.57
C ASN A 292 9.30 -14.76 -19.35
N PRO A 293 8.72 -14.84 -18.14
CA PRO A 293 7.60 -15.75 -17.85
C PRO A 293 6.33 -15.43 -18.66
N GLN A 294 6.18 -14.21 -19.17
CA GLN A 294 5.08 -13.82 -20.05
C GLN A 294 5.17 -14.40 -21.47
N GLN A 295 6.35 -14.83 -21.94
CA GLN A 295 6.49 -15.50 -23.24
C GLN A 295 6.03 -16.96 -23.22
N ASN A 296 5.92 -17.55 -22.03
CA ASN A 296 5.49 -18.92 -21.86
C ASN A 296 3.96 -19.07 -21.80
N MET A 297 3.22 -17.98 -21.56
CA MET A 297 1.75 -17.99 -21.61
C MET A 297 1.24 -17.47 -22.96
N HIS A 298 0.14 -18.03 -23.45
CA HIS A 298 -0.53 -17.54 -24.64
C HIS A 298 -1.06 -16.12 -24.42
N GLN A 299 -0.79 -15.22 -25.37
CA GLN A 299 -1.30 -13.85 -25.32
C GLN A 299 -2.83 -13.83 -25.31
N PHE A 300 -3.39 -12.91 -24.52
CA PHE A 300 -4.83 -12.74 -24.42
C PHE A 300 -5.42 -12.25 -25.74
N LYS A 301 -6.23 -13.10 -26.39
CA LYS A 301 -7.00 -12.71 -27.57
C LYS A 301 -8.43 -12.40 -27.17
N SER A 302 -8.70 -11.14 -26.83
CA SER A 302 -10.02 -10.64 -26.42
C SER A 302 -11.15 -11.07 -27.39
N ASP A 303 -10.83 -11.12 -28.68
CA ASP A 303 -11.79 -11.48 -29.72
C ASP A 303 -12.25 -12.95 -29.66
N LEU A 304 -11.40 -13.87 -29.15
CA LEU A 304 -11.77 -15.28 -28.97
C LEU A 304 -12.80 -15.45 -27.83
N TYR A 305 -12.70 -14.62 -26.80
CA TYR A 305 -13.62 -14.63 -25.65
C TYR A 305 -14.93 -13.90 -25.94
N LYS A 306 -15.04 -13.19 -27.06
CA LYS A 306 -16.29 -12.55 -27.54
C LYS A 306 -17.05 -13.41 -28.55
N ALA A 307 -16.43 -14.47 -29.07
CA ALA A 307 -17.06 -15.35 -30.05
C ALA A 307 -18.17 -16.24 -29.43
N PRO A 308 -19.17 -16.68 -30.21
CA PRO A 308 -20.10 -17.71 -29.80
C PRO A 308 -19.37 -19.01 -29.44
N LEU A 309 -19.91 -19.72 -28.44
CA LEU A 309 -19.27 -20.91 -27.85
C LEU A 309 -19.01 -22.01 -28.89
N GLU A 310 -19.92 -22.16 -29.86
CA GLU A 310 -19.86 -23.18 -30.91
C GLU A 310 -18.76 -22.93 -31.94
N THR A 311 -18.42 -21.66 -32.23
CA THR A 311 -17.45 -21.30 -33.26
C THR A 311 -16.01 -21.26 -32.73
N ASN A 312 -15.73 -20.45 -31.69
CA ASN A 312 -14.35 -20.24 -31.19
C ASN A 312 -14.25 -20.25 -29.64
N GLY A 313 -15.37 -20.31 -28.90
CA GLY A 313 -15.32 -20.28 -27.43
C GLY A 313 -14.63 -21.50 -26.80
N LYS A 314 -14.66 -22.66 -27.46
CA LYS A 314 -13.89 -23.84 -27.02
C LYS A 314 -12.37 -23.59 -27.06
N GLN A 315 -11.88 -22.88 -28.09
CA GLN A 315 -10.47 -22.52 -28.19
C GLN A 315 -10.06 -21.52 -27.10
N ALA A 316 -10.96 -20.60 -26.73
CA ALA A 316 -10.74 -19.67 -25.63
C ALA A 316 -10.62 -20.39 -24.27
N ILE A 317 -11.50 -21.35 -24.00
CA ILE A 317 -11.45 -22.18 -22.79
C ILE A 317 -10.16 -23.01 -22.75
N GLN A 318 -9.79 -23.64 -23.87
CA GLN A 318 -8.56 -24.42 -23.96
C GLN A 318 -7.32 -23.56 -23.69
N MET A 319 -7.24 -22.38 -24.31
CA MET A 319 -6.15 -21.43 -24.07
C MET A 319 -6.06 -21.00 -22.61
N LEU A 320 -7.20 -20.76 -21.94
CA LEU A 320 -7.21 -20.43 -20.51
C LEU A 320 -6.71 -21.60 -19.65
N GLN A 321 -7.12 -22.83 -19.97
CA GLN A 321 -6.66 -24.03 -19.28
C GLN A 321 -5.15 -24.24 -19.44
N GLU A 322 -4.62 -24.08 -20.65
CA GLU A 322 -3.19 -24.16 -20.94
C GLU A 322 -2.40 -23.06 -20.21
N ASN A 323 -2.92 -21.84 -20.15
CA ASN A 323 -2.33 -20.74 -19.39
C ASN A 323 -2.33 -20.99 -17.88
N LEU A 324 -3.42 -21.49 -17.32
CA LEU A 324 -3.50 -21.86 -15.90
C LEU A 324 -2.53 -22.98 -15.54
N GLN A 325 -2.39 -23.97 -16.42
CA GLN A 325 -1.44 -25.07 -16.22
C GLN A 325 0.00 -24.54 -16.27
N THR A 326 0.32 -23.71 -17.26
CA THR A 326 1.64 -23.09 -17.39
C THR A 326 1.98 -22.19 -16.19
N PHE A 327 1.01 -21.40 -15.73
CA PHE A 327 1.11 -20.61 -14.51
C PHE A 327 1.46 -21.50 -13.31
N LYS A 328 0.73 -22.60 -13.13
CA LYS A 328 0.94 -23.54 -12.02
C LYS A 328 2.34 -24.17 -12.05
N ASP A 329 2.83 -24.52 -13.23
CA ASP A 329 4.15 -25.14 -13.38
C ASP A 329 5.29 -24.13 -13.16
N ILE A 330 5.14 -22.87 -13.60
CA ILE A 330 6.10 -21.79 -13.29
C ILE A 330 6.11 -21.49 -11.79
N MET A 331 4.93 -21.43 -11.16
CA MET A 331 4.81 -21.21 -9.72
C MET A 331 5.50 -22.30 -8.91
N LYS A 332 5.33 -23.57 -9.29
CA LYS A 332 6.05 -24.69 -8.66
C LYS A 332 7.57 -24.56 -8.78
N LYS A 333 8.09 -24.07 -9.91
CA LYS A 333 9.53 -23.83 -10.07
C LYS A 333 10.04 -22.74 -9.13
N PHE A 334 9.25 -21.67 -8.93
CA PHE A 334 9.58 -20.65 -7.92
C PHE A 334 9.57 -21.21 -6.49
N ASP A 335 8.71 -22.18 -6.19
CA ASP A 335 8.54 -22.74 -4.85
C ASP A 335 9.50 -23.89 -4.51
N GLN A 336 9.80 -24.79 -5.45
CA GLN A 336 10.75 -25.90 -5.26
C GLN A 336 12.18 -25.41 -4.96
N GLN A 337 12.55 -24.24 -5.49
CA GLN A 337 13.85 -23.64 -5.19
C GLN A 337 13.92 -23.03 -3.78
N TYR A 338 12.76 -22.76 -3.15
CA TYR A 338 12.65 -22.24 -1.78
C TYR A 338 12.86 -23.35 -0.74
N GLU A 339 12.40 -24.58 -1.00
CA GLU A 339 12.60 -25.72 -0.09
C GLU A 339 14.07 -26.17 -0.02
N LEU A 340 14.83 -26.08 -1.11
CA LEU A 340 16.26 -26.43 -1.13
C LEU A 340 17.15 -25.45 -0.34
N GLN A 341 16.69 -24.22 -0.08
CA GLN A 341 17.41 -23.22 0.72
C GLN A 341 17.13 -23.33 2.24
N LEU A 342 16.18 -24.19 2.65
CA LEU A 342 15.81 -24.41 4.05
C LEU A 342 16.44 -25.67 4.67
N ASN A 343 17.33 -26.36 3.95
CA ASN A 343 18.07 -27.52 4.46
C ASN A 343 19.16 -27.08 5.48
N GLU A 344 18.71 -26.97 6.72
CA GLU A 344 19.28 -27.22 8.06
C GLU A 344 20.79 -27.18 8.40
N ASP A 345 21.78 -27.12 7.50
CA ASP A 345 23.17 -27.42 7.91
C ASP A 345 24.17 -26.25 8.05
N GLU A 346 23.80 -24.98 7.82
CA GLU A 346 24.76 -23.85 7.99
C GLU A 346 24.14 -22.57 8.58
N ILE A 347 23.59 -22.63 9.81
CA ILE A 347 23.34 -21.41 10.60
C ILE A 347 23.82 -21.59 12.04
N GLU A 348 25.14 -21.75 12.20
CA GLU A 348 25.81 -21.15 13.36
C GLU A 348 26.04 -19.68 13.03
N ILE A 349 25.40 -18.77 13.76
CA ILE A 349 25.95 -17.49 14.26
C ILE A 349 24.90 -16.84 15.19
N GLU A 350 25.39 -16.52 16.38
CA GLU A 350 24.71 -15.95 17.54
C GLU A 350 24.09 -14.57 17.23
N ALA A 351 22.76 -14.48 17.00
CA ALA A 351 21.96 -13.24 17.21
C ALA A 351 20.43 -13.37 16.95
N GLU A 352 19.88 -14.54 16.58
CA GLU A 352 18.54 -14.59 15.94
C GLU A 352 17.40 -15.27 16.73
N GLY A 353 17.46 -15.33 18.06
CA GLY A 353 16.37 -15.93 18.87
C GLY A 353 14.97 -15.34 18.61
N GLY A 354 14.87 -14.05 18.23
CA GLY A 354 13.61 -13.40 17.88
C GLY A 354 13.12 -13.66 16.45
N LYS A 355 14.03 -13.74 15.47
CA LYS A 355 13.69 -14.01 14.07
C LYS A 355 13.34 -15.48 13.85
N ILE A 356 14.02 -16.40 14.52
CA ILE A 356 13.71 -17.83 14.52
C ILE A 356 12.28 -18.08 15.02
N LYS A 357 11.84 -17.35 16.06
CA LYS A 357 10.47 -17.45 16.57
C LYS A 357 9.44 -16.86 15.60
N ALA A 358 9.76 -15.75 14.94
CA ALA A 358 8.90 -15.16 13.90
C ALA A 358 8.76 -16.06 12.67
N CYS A 359 9.85 -16.69 12.21
CA CYS A 359 9.82 -17.65 11.09
C CYS A 359 9.03 -18.91 11.43
N LYS A 360 9.19 -19.45 12.65
CA LYS A 360 8.37 -20.59 13.12
C LYS A 360 6.89 -20.22 13.17
N ASN A 361 6.54 -19.06 13.72
CA ASN A 361 5.16 -18.57 13.78
C ASN A 361 4.56 -18.33 12.37
N LEU A 362 5.33 -17.79 11.43
CA LEU A 362 4.90 -17.60 10.04
C LEU A 362 4.70 -18.94 9.32
N THR A 363 5.58 -19.91 9.56
CA THR A 363 5.45 -21.26 8.99
C THR A 363 4.19 -21.96 9.49
N GLU A 364 3.87 -21.80 10.77
CA GLU A 364 2.64 -22.32 11.37
C GLU A 364 1.39 -21.60 10.83
N LEU A 365 1.49 -20.28 10.59
CA LEU A 365 0.43 -19.50 9.93
C LEU A 365 0.18 -19.97 8.49
N PHE A 366 1.24 -20.25 7.71
CA PHE A 366 1.12 -20.80 6.35
C PHE A 366 0.49 -22.20 6.34
N LYS A 367 0.82 -23.06 7.31
CA LYS A 367 0.15 -24.36 7.48
C LYS A 367 -1.35 -24.19 7.76
N ASN A 368 -1.73 -23.22 8.59
CA ASN A 368 -3.14 -22.92 8.86
C ASN A 368 -3.86 -22.37 7.62
N TYR A 369 -3.21 -21.54 6.81
CA TYR A 369 -3.79 -21.07 5.55
C TYR A 369 -3.98 -22.20 4.54
N ASN A 370 -3.03 -23.13 4.42
CA ASN A 370 -3.18 -24.30 3.56
C ASN A 370 -4.37 -25.17 3.97
N TYR A 371 -4.61 -25.33 5.28
CA TYR A 371 -5.80 -26.03 5.77
C TYR A 371 -7.12 -25.32 5.39
N ILE A 372 -7.14 -23.98 5.41
CA ILE A 372 -8.29 -23.19 4.96
C ILE A 372 -8.51 -23.36 3.45
N PHE A 373 -7.43 -23.36 2.66
CA PHE A 373 -7.51 -23.62 1.21
C PHE A 373 -8.08 -25.01 0.91
N GLU A 374 -7.61 -26.05 1.58
CA GLU A 374 -8.15 -27.41 1.43
C GLU A 374 -9.64 -27.51 1.85
N ALA A 375 -10.04 -26.78 2.89
CA ALA A 375 -11.43 -26.73 3.32
C ALA A 375 -12.32 -26.01 2.30
N GLN A 376 -11.84 -24.90 1.72
CA GLN A 376 -12.54 -24.18 0.65
C GLN A 376 -12.66 -25.03 -0.61
N ASP A 377 -11.61 -25.77 -0.98
CA ASP A 377 -11.61 -26.64 -2.16
C ASP A 377 -12.61 -27.82 -2.00
N LYS A 378 -12.71 -28.37 -0.78
CA LYS A 378 -13.75 -29.37 -0.45
C LYS A 378 -15.16 -28.78 -0.53
N MET A 379 -15.36 -27.54 -0.08
CA MET A 379 -16.66 -26.87 -0.13
C MET A 379 -17.09 -26.56 -1.57
N ILE A 380 -16.17 -26.09 -2.41
CA ILE A 380 -16.40 -25.84 -3.83
C ILE A 380 -16.80 -27.15 -4.54
N ASN A 381 -16.06 -28.24 -4.30
CA ASN A 381 -16.39 -29.54 -4.88
C ASN A 381 -17.77 -30.07 -4.42
N GLN A 382 -18.17 -29.83 -3.18
CA GLN A 382 -19.51 -30.15 -2.69
C GLN A 382 -20.62 -29.32 -3.37
N ILE A 383 -20.38 -28.04 -3.63
CA ILE A 383 -21.32 -27.15 -4.33
C ILE A 383 -21.46 -27.58 -5.80
N ILE A 384 -20.35 -27.91 -6.46
CA ILE A 384 -20.35 -28.42 -7.84
C ILE A 384 -21.17 -29.70 -7.94
N ASN A 385 -20.96 -30.66 -7.03
CA ASN A 385 -21.73 -31.91 -7.00
C ASN A 385 -23.23 -31.69 -6.71
N LYS A 386 -23.59 -30.75 -5.83
CA LYS A 386 -24.99 -30.37 -5.58
C LYS A 386 -25.64 -29.70 -6.80
N SER A 387 -24.89 -28.88 -7.54
CA SER A 387 -25.39 -28.22 -8.76
C SER A 387 -25.67 -29.20 -9.90
N GLN A 388 -24.92 -30.31 -9.99
CA GLN A 388 -25.17 -31.36 -10.97
C GLN A 388 -26.45 -32.15 -10.67
N ASN A 389 -26.85 -32.27 -9.40
CA ASN A 389 -28.10 -32.91 -9.01
C ASN A 389 -29.33 -32.03 -9.24
N LEU A 390 -29.18 -30.70 -9.23
CA LEU A 390 -30.26 -29.77 -9.56
C LEU A 390 -30.67 -29.84 -11.04
N LYS A 391 -29.72 -30.11 -11.95
CA LYS A 391 -30.02 -30.31 -13.38
C LYS A 391 -30.94 -31.52 -13.65
N LYS A 392 -31.01 -32.50 -12.74
CA LYS A 392 -31.94 -33.64 -12.86
C LYS A 392 -33.36 -33.34 -12.37
N ILE A 393 -33.56 -32.26 -11.61
CA ILE A 393 -34.87 -31.85 -11.08
C ILE A 393 -35.64 -31.01 -12.11
N ASP A 394 -34.92 -30.26 -12.95
CA ASP A 394 -35.55 -29.43 -14.00
C ASP A 394 -36.20 -30.26 -15.12
N GLU A 395 -35.72 -31.48 -15.39
CA GLU A 395 -36.33 -32.39 -16.37
C GLU A 395 -37.65 -33.03 -15.88
N LEU A 396 -37.92 -33.01 -14.56
CA LEU A 396 -39.10 -33.65 -13.95
C LEU A 396 -40.30 -32.69 -13.75
N ASN A 397 -40.10 -31.38 -13.95
CA ASN A 397 -41.14 -30.36 -13.73
C ASN A 397 -41.96 -29.99 -14.98
N PHE A 398 -41.74 -30.69 -16.10
CA PHE A 398 -42.44 -30.44 -17.37
C PHE A 398 -43.74 -31.25 -17.56
N ASN A 399 -44.48 -31.54 -16.49
CA ASN A 399 -45.83 -32.12 -16.58
C ASN A 399 -46.90 -31.06 -16.32
N LEU A 400 -47.16 -30.35 -17.40
CA LEU A 400 -48.02 -29.18 -17.60
C LEU A 400 -49.49 -29.59 -17.76
N ASN A 401 -50.21 -29.91 -16.67
CA ASN A 401 -51.64 -30.28 -16.76
C ASN A 401 -52.53 -29.78 -15.60
N ARG A 402 -52.34 -28.55 -15.09
CA ARG A 402 -53.19 -28.06 -13.98
C ARG A 402 -53.67 -26.61 -13.99
N PHE A 403 -53.57 -25.87 -15.09
CA PHE A 403 -53.99 -24.46 -15.12
C PHE A 403 -55.18 -24.15 -16.02
N ASN A 404 -56.23 -24.98 -15.97
CA ASN A 404 -57.59 -24.61 -16.40
C ASN A 404 -58.52 -24.39 -15.19
N ARG A 405 -58.05 -23.66 -14.17
CA ARG A 405 -58.92 -23.15 -13.11
C ARG A 405 -58.87 -21.63 -13.14
N VAL A 406 -60.03 -21.04 -13.40
CA VAL A 406 -60.30 -19.61 -13.25
C VAL A 406 -59.80 -19.19 -11.87
N ILE A 407 -58.91 -18.20 -11.85
CA ILE A 407 -58.29 -17.66 -10.65
C ILE A 407 -59.39 -17.00 -9.81
N ASP A 408 -59.51 -17.41 -8.56
CA ASP A 408 -60.52 -16.91 -7.62
C ASP A 408 -60.15 -15.47 -7.18
N ASP A 409 -61.13 -14.60 -6.95
CA ASP A 409 -60.94 -13.15 -6.72
C ASP A 409 -59.96 -12.85 -5.57
N LYS A 410 -59.89 -13.76 -4.59
CA LYS A 410 -58.95 -13.68 -3.47
C LYS A 410 -57.48 -13.85 -3.89
N GLN A 411 -57.21 -14.69 -4.89
CA GLN A 411 -55.86 -14.86 -5.44
C GLN A 411 -55.44 -13.63 -6.27
N ILE A 412 -56.39 -12.94 -6.91
CA ILE A 412 -56.14 -11.66 -7.58
C ILE A 412 -55.77 -10.59 -6.55
N ASP A 413 -56.44 -10.54 -5.40
CA ASP A 413 -56.11 -9.60 -4.33
C ASP A 413 -54.75 -9.90 -3.67
N ASP A 414 -54.39 -11.18 -3.50
CA ASP A 414 -53.06 -11.57 -3.01
C ASP A 414 -51.96 -11.17 -4.01
N VAL A 415 -52.19 -11.31 -5.31
CA VAL A 415 -51.27 -10.85 -6.36
C VAL A 415 -51.17 -9.32 -6.39
N LYS A 416 -52.29 -8.60 -6.25
CA LYS A 416 -52.28 -7.13 -6.14
C LYS A 416 -51.48 -6.67 -4.93
N LYS A 417 -51.68 -7.30 -3.78
CA LYS A 417 -50.93 -7.00 -2.56
C LYS A 417 -49.44 -7.26 -2.74
N TYR A 418 -49.07 -8.39 -3.33
CA TYR A 418 -47.67 -8.70 -3.64
C TYR A 418 -47.03 -7.67 -4.58
N LEU A 419 -47.76 -7.23 -5.62
CA LEU A 419 -47.29 -6.18 -6.54
C LEU A 419 -47.16 -4.83 -5.83
N GLN A 420 -48.03 -4.53 -4.88
CA GLN A 420 -47.99 -3.30 -4.09
C GLN A 420 -46.79 -3.30 -3.12
N ASP A 421 -46.48 -4.45 -2.52
CA ASP A 421 -45.30 -4.64 -1.67
C ASP A 421 -44.00 -4.58 -2.50
N GLN A 422 -43.98 -5.18 -3.69
CA GLN A 422 -42.87 -5.05 -4.65
C GLN A 422 -42.65 -3.60 -5.09
N LYS A 423 -43.73 -2.85 -5.35
CA LYS A 423 -43.64 -1.43 -5.69
C LYS A 423 -43.05 -0.61 -4.55
N LYS A 424 -43.49 -0.87 -3.31
CA LYS A 424 -42.95 -0.21 -2.11
C LYS A 424 -41.45 -0.49 -1.93
N TYR A 425 -41.04 -1.74 -2.12
CA TYR A 425 -39.62 -2.13 -2.08
C TYR A 425 -38.78 -1.40 -3.14
N LEU A 426 -39.31 -1.27 -4.37
CA LEU A 426 -38.63 -0.54 -5.44
C LEU A 426 -38.52 0.96 -5.14
N ASP A 427 -39.55 1.57 -4.54
CA ASP A 427 -39.52 2.97 -4.13
C ASP A 427 -38.51 3.22 -2.99
N GLU A 428 -38.41 2.30 -2.03
CA GLU A 428 -37.40 2.33 -0.96
C GLU A 428 -35.98 2.16 -1.53
N SER A 429 -35.78 1.19 -2.42
CA SER A 429 -34.49 0.96 -3.11
C SER A 429 -34.06 2.17 -3.94
N LYS A 430 -35.00 2.83 -4.62
CA LYS A 430 -34.75 4.07 -5.36
C LYS A 430 -34.33 5.21 -4.43
N SER A 431 -34.98 5.35 -3.28
CA SER A 431 -34.63 6.34 -2.25
C SER A 431 -33.22 6.13 -1.71
N GLU A 432 -32.83 4.88 -1.44
CA GLU A 432 -31.46 4.54 -1.03
C GLU A 432 -30.44 4.85 -2.11
N MET A 433 -30.76 4.54 -3.37
CA MET A 433 -29.89 4.84 -4.52
C MET A 433 -29.68 6.36 -4.69
N ASP A 434 -30.72 7.16 -4.49
CA ASP A 434 -30.63 8.63 -4.50
C ASP A 434 -29.79 9.18 -3.34
N MET A 435 -29.87 8.56 -2.15
CA MET A 435 -29.03 8.92 -1.02
C MET A 435 -27.55 8.61 -1.29
N ILE A 436 -27.25 7.44 -1.85
CA ILE A 436 -25.89 7.04 -2.26
C ILE A 436 -25.36 8.00 -3.33
N LYS A 437 -26.19 8.37 -4.31
CA LYS A 437 -25.83 9.34 -5.36
C LYS A 437 -25.46 10.71 -4.78
N LYS A 438 -26.22 11.21 -3.80
CA LYS A 438 -25.88 12.45 -3.07
C LYS A 438 -24.57 12.33 -2.29
N GLN A 439 -24.34 11.21 -1.62
CA GLN A 439 -23.07 10.98 -0.92
C GLN A 439 -21.88 10.95 -1.88
N PHE A 440 -22.03 10.31 -3.04
CA PHE A 440 -21.00 10.27 -4.08
C PHE A 440 -20.70 11.66 -4.66
N GLN A 441 -21.73 12.48 -4.92
CA GLN A 441 -21.55 13.87 -5.35
C GLN A 441 -20.79 14.70 -4.30
N ASN A 442 -21.09 14.52 -3.02
CA ASN A 442 -20.36 15.21 -1.95
C ASN A 442 -18.90 14.77 -1.86
N GLN A 443 -18.60 13.48 -2.07
CA GLN A 443 -17.22 12.99 -2.13
C GLN A 443 -16.45 13.54 -3.33
N LEU A 444 -17.10 13.65 -4.50
CA LEU A 444 -16.49 14.28 -5.68
C LEU A 444 -16.17 15.75 -5.42
N LYS A 445 -17.10 16.50 -4.79
CA LYS A 445 -16.86 17.90 -4.43
C LYS A 445 -15.68 18.07 -3.48
N LYS A 446 -15.58 17.23 -2.44
CA LYS A 446 -14.43 17.22 -1.53
C LYS A 446 -13.11 16.92 -2.23
N ARG A 447 -13.10 15.94 -3.16
CA ARG A 447 -11.90 15.63 -3.94
C ARG A 447 -11.45 16.80 -4.83
N GLU A 448 -12.40 17.55 -5.39
CA GLU A 448 -12.08 18.72 -6.19
C GLU A 448 -11.50 19.85 -5.32
N GLU A 449 -12.06 20.09 -4.13
CA GLU A 449 -11.52 21.03 -3.15
C GLU A 449 -10.09 20.64 -2.71
N GLU A 450 -9.84 19.35 -2.42
CA GLU A 450 -8.51 18.84 -2.09
C GLU A 450 -7.51 19.03 -3.24
N LYS A 451 -7.93 18.79 -4.48
CA LYS A 451 -7.11 19.00 -5.68
C LYS A 451 -6.70 20.46 -5.84
N GLN A 452 -7.62 21.40 -5.59
CA GLN A 452 -7.32 22.84 -5.61
C GLN A 452 -6.30 23.22 -4.52
N ILE A 453 -6.44 22.69 -3.31
CA ILE A 453 -5.49 22.91 -2.21
C ILE A 453 -4.09 22.39 -2.57
N ILE A 454 -4.01 21.19 -3.15
CA ILE A 454 -2.73 20.61 -3.59
C ILE A 454 -2.09 21.47 -4.69
N GLN A 455 -2.88 21.96 -5.64
CA GLN A 455 -2.40 22.83 -6.71
C GLN A 455 -1.85 24.16 -6.15
N MET A 456 -2.54 24.77 -5.18
CA MET A 456 -2.08 26.00 -4.53
C MET A 456 -0.78 25.77 -3.74
N LYS A 457 -0.67 24.65 -3.02
CA LYS A 457 0.58 24.27 -2.32
C LYS A 457 1.74 24.04 -3.29
N ARG A 458 1.47 23.46 -4.47
CA ARG A 458 2.48 23.24 -5.50
C ARG A 458 3.02 24.57 -6.04
N GLN A 459 2.14 25.53 -6.33
CA GLN A 459 2.54 26.88 -6.77
C GLN A 459 3.39 27.60 -5.72
N MET A 460 2.97 27.56 -4.45
CA MET A 460 3.75 28.13 -3.34
C MET A 460 5.16 27.52 -3.24
N LEU A 461 5.28 26.19 -3.38
CA LEU A 461 6.57 25.51 -3.37
C LEU A 461 7.44 25.89 -4.58
N GLU A 462 6.84 26.06 -5.75
CA GLU A 462 7.53 26.47 -6.97
C GLU A 462 8.09 27.89 -6.84
N GLU A 463 7.29 28.85 -6.33
CA GLU A 463 7.75 30.21 -6.02
C GLU A 463 8.89 30.22 -5.00
N THR A 464 8.80 29.36 -3.97
CA THR A 464 9.85 29.26 -2.94
C THR A 464 11.14 28.69 -3.52
N ASN A 465 11.01 27.69 -4.40
CA ASN A 465 12.15 27.07 -5.08
C ASN A 465 12.83 28.06 -6.05
N ASP A 466 12.07 28.88 -6.75
CA ASP A 466 12.62 29.90 -7.65
C ASP A 466 13.37 30.99 -6.89
N LYS A 467 12.84 31.44 -5.73
CA LYS A 467 13.59 32.32 -4.81
C LYS A 467 14.88 31.68 -4.33
N PHE A 468 14.85 30.38 -4.05
CA PHE A 468 16.04 29.65 -3.60
C PHE A 468 17.11 29.57 -4.71
N LYS A 469 16.71 29.27 -5.95
CA LYS A 469 17.60 29.29 -7.12
C LYS A 469 18.18 30.67 -7.37
N GLU A 470 17.40 31.73 -7.21
CA GLU A 470 17.88 33.09 -7.39
C GLU A 470 18.92 33.47 -6.31
N ASN A 471 18.68 33.09 -5.06
CA ASN A 471 19.66 33.27 -3.98
C ASN A 471 20.97 32.51 -4.25
N ILE A 472 20.89 31.29 -4.80
CA ILE A 472 22.07 30.52 -5.22
C ILE A 472 22.84 31.27 -6.32
N ARG A 473 22.16 31.79 -7.34
CA ARG A 473 22.81 32.58 -8.41
C ARG A 473 23.50 33.83 -7.87
N ILE A 474 22.87 34.53 -6.94
CA ILE A 474 23.46 35.72 -6.30
C ILE A 474 24.74 35.32 -5.55
N LEU A 475 24.73 34.22 -4.79
CA LEU A 475 25.89 33.71 -4.08
C LEU A 475 27.02 33.27 -5.02
N GLU A 476 26.68 32.58 -6.11
CA GLU A 476 27.65 32.17 -7.14
C GLU A 476 28.30 33.39 -7.81
N ASN A 477 27.52 34.43 -8.13
CA ASN A 477 28.04 35.67 -8.70
C ASN A 477 28.94 36.42 -7.72
N ALA A 478 28.54 36.52 -6.44
CA ALA A 478 29.37 37.14 -5.41
C ALA A 478 30.69 36.38 -5.21
N SER A 479 30.65 35.04 -5.21
CA SER A 479 31.84 34.19 -5.14
C SER A 479 32.77 34.39 -6.34
N ARG A 480 32.23 34.48 -7.56
CA ARG A 480 33.02 34.78 -8.76
C ARG A 480 33.67 36.16 -8.70
N GLN A 481 32.97 37.18 -8.22
CA GLN A 481 33.52 38.52 -8.06
C GLN A 481 34.63 38.56 -7.01
N ALA A 482 34.46 37.89 -5.87
CA ALA A 482 35.50 37.78 -4.86
C ALA A 482 36.76 37.07 -5.40
N LEU A 483 36.59 36.00 -6.20
CA LEU A 483 37.70 35.33 -6.88
C LEU A 483 38.41 36.22 -7.91
N GLN A 484 37.66 37.07 -8.63
CA GLN A 484 38.25 38.03 -9.58
C GLN A 484 39.05 39.12 -8.87
N GLN A 485 38.57 39.63 -7.73
CA GLN A 485 39.31 40.60 -6.91
C GLN A 485 40.61 40.00 -6.37
N LEU A 486 40.57 38.78 -5.83
CA LEU A 486 41.77 38.08 -5.38
C LEU A 486 42.81 37.84 -6.48
N ASN A 487 42.36 37.65 -7.74
CA ASN A 487 43.27 37.49 -8.87
C ASN A 487 43.81 38.83 -9.42
N GLN A 488 43.14 39.95 -9.14
CA GLN A 488 43.63 41.29 -9.46
C GLN A 488 44.63 41.78 -8.41
N ASP A 489 44.45 41.42 -7.14
CA ASP A 489 45.38 41.79 -6.05
C ASP A 489 46.70 40.98 -6.09
N ASN A 490 46.77 39.91 -6.88
CA ASN A 490 47.94 39.03 -7.04
C ASN A 490 48.74 39.27 -8.34
N ASN A 491 48.34 40.24 -9.17
CA ASN A 491 49.09 40.73 -10.34
C ASN A 491 49.47 42.20 -10.12
#